data_AF-A0AAF5CZR7-F1
#
_entry.id   AF-A0AAF5CZR7-F1
#
_cell.length_a   1.000
_cell.length_b   1.000
_cell.length_c   1.000
_cell.angle_alpha   90.00
_cell.angle_beta   90.00
_cell.angle_gamma   90.00
#
_symmetry.space_group_name_H-M   'P 1'
#
loop_
_entity.id
_entity.type
_entity.pdbx_description
1 polymer ?
#
loop_
_entity_poly.entity_id
_entity_poly.type
_entity_poly.pdbx_seq_one_letter_code
_entity_poly.pdbx_strand_id
1 'polypeptide(L)'
;KKIIIHIYVCFNESFLYCYNILHLGNPFIRKGALHKECNSIKLSKEKENYKILRYAVGGINFILNWRFSIPFLINQLGSILYNVLLISMPVTIVVPVVNSLTFFWTAFVGGYVDGTKLTHKQWIGVSILILGNFIITWEGKLDGKKSFMSADYVTILSVRQRMNRSNSDTAHLIVSEDQQSTSAINDTKEDRTNNTTTENNSMNSNYTELMNGSVPCPSCNGSGRIPKEMEETLVALIPVNDARLKPKRTCIWVSIGIAICVLLASATIFMLVPRSITLTSLRHPIENVNVYLKEKEQIDFHFLNSINITNENYFAVKVSNITSNIINKFQPWSNDIIGKGLNSTSRTIMPLSRVGNTLWFNNSVSLKGYVAQYCQSNIAQLTPLYVTMQFDISVIVEYLQHLETVSLSTTQSVCCVPSGNCTLQG
;
A
#
# COMPACT_ATOMS: atom_id res chain seq x y z
N LYS A 1 43.11 11.32 19.38
CA LYS A 1 41.89 12.12 19.68
C LYS A 1 41.35 12.89 18.46
N LYS A 2 42.10 13.81 17.82
CA LYS A 2 41.63 14.52 16.61
C LYS A 2 41.21 13.59 15.46
N ILE A 3 41.98 12.52 15.20
CA ILE A 3 41.65 11.51 14.17
C ILE A 3 40.36 10.75 14.49
N ILE A 4 40.14 10.38 15.76
CA ILE A 4 38.93 9.64 16.18
C ILE A 4 37.68 10.53 16.06
N ILE A 5 37.78 11.81 16.42
CA ILE A 5 36.68 12.78 16.22
C ILE A 5 36.42 12.98 14.73
N HIS A 6 37.46 13.06 13.90
CA HIS A 6 37.31 13.18 12.44
C HIS A 6 36.66 11.94 11.82
N ILE A 7 37.06 10.74 12.26
CA ILE A 7 36.46 9.47 11.82
C ILE A 7 34.99 9.40 12.25
N TYR A 8 34.67 9.84 13.47
CA TYR A 8 33.30 9.80 13.99
C TYR A 8 32.38 10.84 13.32
N VAL A 9 32.88 12.05 13.05
CA VAL A 9 32.17 13.05 12.25
C VAL A 9 31.99 12.55 10.82
N CYS A 10 33.03 11.98 10.20
CA CYS A 10 32.89 11.32 8.89
C CYS A 10 31.90 10.15 8.94
N PHE A 11 31.84 9.40 10.03
CA PHE A 11 30.93 8.26 10.19
C PHE A 11 29.48 8.74 10.30
N ASN A 12 29.17 9.71 11.16
CA ASN A 12 27.81 10.25 11.29
C ASN A 12 27.34 11.01 10.04
N GLU A 13 28.23 11.77 9.39
CA GLU A 13 27.90 12.38 8.10
C GLU A 13 27.66 11.30 7.04
N SER A 14 28.49 10.24 7.00
CA SER A 14 28.27 9.11 6.08
C SER A 14 26.92 8.42 6.31
N PHE A 15 26.47 8.28 7.56
CA PHE A 15 25.16 7.70 7.88
C PHE A 15 24.00 8.57 7.39
N LEU A 16 24.14 9.90 7.53
CA LEU A 16 23.16 10.86 7.01
C LEU A 16 23.09 10.80 5.48
N TYR A 17 24.24 10.72 4.80
CA TYR A 17 24.28 10.52 3.34
C TYR A 17 23.72 9.16 2.93
N CYS A 18 24.07 8.08 3.62
CA CYS A 18 23.54 6.74 3.36
C CYS A 18 22.02 6.66 3.51
N TYR A 19 21.42 7.31 4.51
CA TYR A 19 19.97 7.37 4.68
C TYR A 19 19.26 7.98 3.47
N ASN A 20 19.81 9.09 3.01
CA ASN A 20 19.26 9.83 1.90
C ASN A 20 19.48 9.10 0.57
N ILE A 21 20.59 8.34 0.47
CA ILE A 21 20.84 7.44 -0.65
C ILE A 21 19.80 6.30 -0.71
N LEU A 22 19.37 5.75 0.43
CA LEU A 22 18.37 4.69 0.45
C LEU A 22 16.97 5.15 -0.02
N HIS A 23 16.66 6.44 0.11
CA HIS A 23 15.40 7.02 -0.37
C HIS A 23 15.44 7.48 -1.85
N LEU A 24 16.61 7.41 -2.50
CA LEU A 24 16.73 7.59 -3.97
C LEU A 24 15.89 6.57 -4.75
N GLY A 25 15.40 5.50 -4.10
CA GLY A 25 14.56 4.47 -4.71
C GLY A 25 13.19 4.98 -5.17
N ASN A 26 12.66 6.07 -4.59
CA ASN A 26 11.28 6.52 -4.86
C ASN A 26 10.96 6.76 -6.35
N PRO A 27 11.79 7.49 -7.13
CA PRO A 27 11.61 7.59 -8.58
C PRO A 27 11.67 6.26 -9.33
N PHE A 28 12.53 5.33 -8.89
CA PHE A 28 12.61 4.00 -9.49
C PHE A 28 11.39 3.14 -9.17
N ILE A 29 10.83 3.25 -7.96
CA ILE A 29 9.55 2.61 -7.58
C ILE A 29 8.44 3.11 -8.51
N ARG A 30 8.35 4.43 -8.74
CA ARG A 30 7.37 5.04 -9.65
C ARG A 30 7.50 4.51 -11.08
N LYS A 31 8.73 4.48 -11.61
CA LYS A 31 9.00 3.99 -12.98
C LYS A 31 8.81 2.47 -13.10
N GLY A 32 9.19 1.72 -12.07
CA GLY A 32 9.02 0.27 -11.98
C GLY A 32 7.54 -0.15 -11.93
N ALA A 33 6.68 0.64 -11.28
CA ALA A 33 5.24 0.42 -11.23
C ALA A 33 4.55 0.59 -12.60
N LEU A 34 5.13 1.40 -13.50
CA LEU A 34 4.63 1.58 -14.87
C LEU A 34 5.08 0.45 -15.81
N HIS A 35 6.11 -0.31 -15.44
CA HIS A 35 6.66 -1.35 -16.30
C HIS A 35 5.89 -2.67 -16.13
N LYS A 36 4.99 -2.96 -17.07
CA LYS A 36 4.10 -4.13 -17.05
C LYS A 36 4.69 -5.42 -17.65
N GLU A 37 5.92 -5.44 -18.14
CA GLU A 37 6.45 -6.55 -18.95
C GLU A 37 7.82 -7.07 -18.48
N CYS A 38 7.89 -8.37 -18.13
CA CYS A 38 8.86 -9.33 -18.68
C CYS A 38 8.91 -10.68 -17.93
N ASN A 39 8.42 -10.79 -16.69
CA ASN A 39 8.45 -12.05 -15.91
C ASN A 39 7.07 -12.43 -15.33
N SER A 40 6.00 -12.27 -16.11
CA SER A 40 4.65 -12.59 -15.64
C SER A 40 4.43 -14.11 -15.59
N ILE A 41 4.12 -14.63 -14.40
CA ILE A 41 3.47 -15.93 -14.25
C ILE A 41 2.15 -15.84 -15.00
N LYS A 42 2.06 -16.54 -16.14
CA LYS A 42 0.84 -16.63 -16.93
C LYS A 42 -0.10 -17.63 -16.26
N LEU A 43 -1.30 -17.16 -15.95
CA LEU A 43 -2.36 -18.00 -15.42
C LEU A 43 -2.93 -18.84 -16.58
N SER A 44 -3.06 -20.16 -16.39
CA SER A 44 -3.74 -21.03 -17.38
C SER A 44 -5.17 -20.52 -17.62
N LYS A 45 -5.72 -20.67 -18.83
CA LYS A 45 -7.05 -20.16 -19.20
C LYS A 45 -8.16 -20.67 -18.26
N GLU A 46 -8.09 -21.93 -17.86
CA GLU A 46 -9.02 -22.54 -16.90
C GLU A 46 -8.94 -21.87 -15.51
N LYS A 47 -7.73 -21.41 -15.19
CA LYS A 47 -7.36 -20.75 -13.95
C LYS A 47 -7.66 -19.25 -13.98
N GLU A 48 -8.06 -18.65 -15.08
CA GLU A 48 -8.33 -17.21 -15.11
C GLU A 48 -9.68 -16.85 -14.45
N ASN A 49 -10.58 -17.82 -14.32
CA ASN A 49 -11.93 -17.64 -13.81
C ASN A 49 -12.02 -17.35 -12.30
N TYR A 50 -11.01 -17.72 -11.52
CA TYR A 50 -11.04 -17.51 -10.07
C TYR A 50 -10.41 -16.16 -9.68
N LYS A 51 -11.26 -15.21 -9.26
CA LYS A 51 -10.85 -13.84 -8.95
C LYS A 51 -9.71 -13.76 -7.92
N ILE A 52 -9.76 -14.59 -6.87
CA ILE A 52 -8.74 -14.60 -5.81
C ILE A 52 -7.38 -14.96 -6.37
N LEU A 53 -7.26 -15.99 -7.21
CA LEU A 53 -5.96 -16.35 -7.75
C LEU A 53 -5.47 -15.33 -8.78
N ARG A 54 -6.36 -14.65 -9.51
CA ARG A 54 -5.96 -13.55 -10.41
C ARG A 54 -5.32 -12.41 -9.63
N TYR A 55 -5.89 -12.00 -8.50
CA TYR A 55 -5.28 -10.98 -7.63
C TYR A 55 -4.00 -11.48 -6.97
N ALA A 56 -3.97 -12.73 -6.50
CA ALA A 56 -2.79 -13.32 -5.90
C ALA A 56 -1.62 -13.40 -6.91
N VAL A 57 -1.88 -13.88 -8.13
CA VAL A 57 -0.89 -13.93 -9.22
C VAL A 57 -0.47 -12.54 -9.65
N GLY A 58 -1.41 -11.58 -9.71
CA GLY A 58 -1.09 -10.16 -9.92
C GLY A 58 -0.16 -9.60 -8.85
N GLY A 59 -0.41 -9.89 -7.57
CA GLY A 59 0.43 -9.50 -6.45
C GLY A 59 1.81 -10.16 -6.47
N ILE A 60 1.87 -11.46 -6.77
CA ILE A 60 3.14 -12.20 -6.91
C ILE A 60 3.95 -11.63 -8.08
N ASN A 61 3.32 -11.38 -9.23
CA ASN A 61 3.98 -10.77 -10.39
C ASN A 61 4.51 -9.38 -10.07
N PHE A 62 3.81 -8.62 -9.23
CA PHE A 62 4.28 -7.31 -8.77
C PHE A 62 5.48 -7.42 -7.82
N ILE A 63 5.47 -8.39 -6.89
CA ILE A 63 6.59 -8.66 -5.97
C ILE A 63 7.83 -9.20 -6.71
N LEU A 64 7.62 -10.00 -7.76
CA LEU A 64 8.69 -10.56 -8.60
C LEU A 64 9.23 -9.56 -9.65
N ASN A 65 8.56 -8.42 -9.83
CA ASN A 65 9.08 -7.36 -10.70
C ASN A 65 10.30 -6.72 -10.03
N TRP A 66 11.50 -7.21 -10.38
CA TRP A 66 12.76 -6.76 -9.79
C TRP A 66 12.96 -5.24 -9.90
N ARG A 67 12.43 -4.61 -10.97
CA ARG A 67 12.49 -3.15 -11.20
C ARG A 67 11.67 -2.35 -10.19
N PHE A 68 10.73 -2.99 -9.50
CA PHE A 68 9.96 -2.42 -8.40
C PHE A 68 10.47 -2.92 -7.04
N SER A 69 10.64 -4.25 -6.91
CA SER A 69 10.93 -4.94 -5.65
C SER A 69 12.29 -4.55 -5.06
N ILE A 70 13.33 -4.40 -5.89
CA ILE A 70 14.65 -3.98 -5.42
C ILE A 70 14.62 -2.53 -4.90
N PRO A 71 14.15 -1.51 -5.66
CA PRO A 71 14.00 -0.17 -5.14
C PRO A 71 13.14 -0.08 -3.87
N PHE A 72 12.06 -0.86 -3.80
CA PHE A 72 11.21 -0.93 -2.60
C PHE A 72 11.96 -1.47 -1.38
N LEU A 73 12.67 -2.59 -1.53
CA LEU A 73 13.44 -3.19 -0.44
C LEU A 73 14.54 -2.25 0.07
N ILE A 74 15.22 -1.55 -0.85
CA ILE A 74 16.21 -0.52 -0.51
C ILE A 74 15.55 0.64 0.26
N ASN A 75 14.38 1.10 -0.17
CA ASN A 75 13.63 2.14 0.54
C ASN A 75 13.26 1.71 1.97
N GLN A 76 12.90 0.43 2.18
CA GLN A 76 12.62 -0.11 3.52
C GLN A 76 13.85 -0.14 4.43
N LEU A 77 15.07 -0.34 3.88
CA LEU A 77 16.31 -0.19 4.65
C LEU A 77 16.51 1.25 5.14
N GLY A 78 15.99 2.23 4.38
CA GLY A 78 15.93 3.62 4.81
C GLY A 78 15.30 3.77 6.18
N SER A 79 14.13 3.16 6.42
CA SER A 79 13.46 3.23 7.73
C SER A 79 14.29 2.68 8.89
N ILE A 80 15.10 1.64 8.66
CA ILE A 80 16.01 1.10 9.67
C ILE A 80 17.12 2.13 9.96
N LEU A 81 17.71 2.70 8.92
CA LEU A 81 18.78 3.69 9.05
C LEU A 81 18.29 5.00 9.69
N TYR A 82 17.02 5.39 9.48
CA TYR A 82 16.38 6.51 10.19
C TYR A 82 16.42 6.32 11.70
N ASN A 83 16.02 5.13 12.15
CA ASN A 83 15.97 4.82 13.57
C ASN A 83 17.37 4.83 14.19
N VAL A 84 18.38 4.33 13.47
CA VAL A 84 19.78 4.40 13.90
C VAL A 84 20.26 5.85 14.01
N LEU A 85 19.90 6.72 13.05
CA LEU A 85 20.22 8.15 13.09
C LEU A 85 19.57 8.85 14.29
N LEU A 86 18.30 8.57 14.60
CA LEU A 86 17.60 9.13 15.76
C LEU A 86 18.21 8.72 17.10
N ILE A 87 18.82 7.53 17.17
CA ILE A 87 19.54 7.08 18.37
C ILE A 87 20.93 7.74 18.48
N SER A 88 21.52 8.12 17.35
CA SER A 88 22.92 8.60 17.28
C SER A 88 23.08 10.13 17.25
N MET A 89 22.02 10.88 16.93
CA MET A 89 22.05 12.34 16.80
C MET A 89 20.78 12.99 17.37
N PRO A 90 20.83 14.27 17.80
CA PRO A 90 19.66 14.98 18.31
C PRO A 90 18.50 15.00 17.30
N VAL A 91 17.29 14.68 17.76
CA VAL A 91 16.07 14.63 16.94
C VAL A 91 15.82 15.97 16.23
N THR A 92 16.18 17.09 16.86
CA THR A 92 16.08 18.46 16.31
C THR A 92 16.93 18.70 15.07
N ILE A 93 18.03 17.95 14.90
CA ILE A 93 18.90 18.02 13.72
C ILE A 93 18.50 16.94 12.72
N VAL A 94 18.29 15.71 13.19
CA VAL A 94 17.99 14.56 12.33
C VAL A 94 16.73 14.80 11.52
N VAL A 95 15.61 15.19 12.15
CA VAL A 95 14.31 15.29 11.47
C VAL A 95 14.32 16.32 10.32
N PRO A 96 14.74 17.58 10.53
CA PRO A 96 14.72 18.57 9.45
C PRO A 96 15.72 18.25 8.33
N VAL A 97 16.94 17.84 8.69
CA VAL A 97 18.02 17.60 7.72
C VAL A 97 17.73 16.37 6.86
N VAL A 98 17.19 15.31 7.46
CA VAL A 98 16.78 14.12 6.73
C VAL A 98 15.65 14.44 5.74
N ASN A 99 14.61 15.16 6.18
CA ASN A 99 13.45 15.46 5.34
C ASN A 99 13.81 16.34 4.14
N SER A 100 14.63 17.37 4.36
CA SER A 100 15.07 18.29 3.30
C SER A 100 16.00 17.60 2.29
N LEU A 101 16.94 16.78 2.77
CA LEU A 101 17.87 16.07 1.91
C LEU A 101 17.14 14.95 1.12
N THR A 102 16.10 14.34 1.69
CA THR A 102 15.23 13.38 1.00
C THR A 102 14.50 14.05 -0.16
N PHE A 103 13.96 15.25 0.05
CA PHE A 103 13.30 16.03 -1.00
C PHE A 103 14.28 16.38 -2.12
N PHE A 104 15.48 16.87 -1.77
CA PHE A 104 16.53 17.20 -2.73
C PHE A 104 16.89 16.01 -3.63
N TRP A 105 17.23 14.87 -3.02
CA TRP A 105 17.64 13.67 -3.75
C TRP A 105 16.50 13.06 -4.57
N THR A 106 15.27 13.08 -4.05
CA THR A 106 14.09 12.63 -4.81
C THR A 106 13.85 13.49 -6.04
N ALA A 107 14.00 14.82 -5.92
CA ALA A 107 13.85 15.74 -7.04
C ALA A 107 14.96 15.55 -8.09
N PHE A 108 16.21 15.38 -7.66
CA PHE A 108 17.36 15.18 -8.54
C PHE A 108 17.27 13.85 -9.29
N VAL A 109 17.06 12.74 -8.58
CA VAL A 109 16.90 11.41 -9.21
C VAL A 109 15.61 11.33 -10.01
N GLY A 110 14.52 11.93 -9.54
CA GLY A 110 13.26 12.03 -10.28
C GLY A 110 13.47 12.70 -11.64
N GLY A 111 14.16 13.84 -11.66
CA GLY A 111 14.49 14.51 -12.91
C GLY A 111 15.34 13.67 -13.86
N TYR A 112 16.32 12.91 -13.33
CA TYR A 112 17.13 11.99 -14.11
C TYR A 112 16.33 10.78 -14.65
N VAL A 113 15.50 10.17 -13.81
CA VAL A 113 14.76 8.93 -14.11
C VAL A 113 13.56 9.19 -15.03
N ASP A 114 12.84 10.29 -14.82
CA ASP A 114 11.66 10.68 -15.58
C ASP A 114 11.98 11.56 -16.79
N GLY A 115 13.23 12.02 -16.92
CA GLY A 115 13.66 12.92 -17.99
C GLY A 115 13.11 14.35 -17.88
N THR A 116 12.49 14.71 -16.75
CA THR A 116 11.94 16.04 -16.51
C THR A 116 13.00 16.97 -15.96
N LYS A 117 13.31 18.05 -16.67
CA LYS A 117 14.22 19.09 -16.15
C LYS A 117 13.54 19.88 -15.03
N LEU A 118 14.28 20.12 -13.94
CA LEU A 118 13.85 20.99 -12.85
C LEU A 118 13.66 22.43 -13.35
N THR A 119 12.51 23.02 -13.03
CA THR A 119 12.21 24.43 -13.33
C THR A 119 13.08 25.37 -12.49
N HIS A 120 13.31 26.60 -12.97
CA HIS A 120 14.06 27.62 -12.20
C HIS A 120 13.47 27.86 -10.80
N LYS A 121 12.14 27.82 -10.66
CA LYS A 121 11.45 27.95 -9.36
C LYS A 121 11.82 26.81 -8.40
N GLN A 122 11.96 25.58 -8.89
CA GLN A 122 12.34 24.42 -8.08
C GLN A 122 13.80 24.49 -7.63
N TRP A 123 14.71 24.98 -8.50
CA TRP A 123 16.10 25.22 -8.13
C TRP A 123 16.24 26.24 -7.00
N ILE A 124 15.45 27.32 -7.02
CA ILE A 124 15.41 28.29 -5.91
C ILE A 124 15.02 27.58 -4.60
N GLY A 125 13.98 26.73 -4.64
CA GLY A 125 13.55 25.96 -3.47
C GLY A 125 14.63 25.01 -2.95
N VAL A 126 15.34 24.31 -3.84
CA VAL A 126 16.46 23.44 -3.49
C VAL A 126 17.59 24.22 -2.81
N SER A 127 17.95 25.40 -3.34
CA SER A 127 18.99 26.25 -2.74
C SER A 127 18.63 26.70 -1.32
N ILE A 128 17.35 27.05 -1.09
CA ILE A 128 16.85 27.43 0.24
C ILE A 128 16.93 26.25 1.21
N LEU A 129 16.60 25.03 0.76
CA LEU A 129 16.70 23.83 1.60
C LEU A 129 18.14 23.51 2.02
N ILE A 130 19.09 23.62 1.09
CA ILE A 130 20.52 23.40 1.37
C ILE A 130 21.04 24.46 2.36
N LEU A 131 20.65 25.73 2.17
CA LEU A 131 21.01 26.81 3.08
C LEU A 131 20.43 26.57 4.49
N GLY A 132 19.16 26.16 4.58
CA GLY A 132 18.51 25.84 5.85
C GLY A 132 19.21 24.69 6.59
N ASN A 133 19.61 23.64 5.88
CA ASN A 133 20.39 22.54 6.46
C ASN A 133 21.75 23.01 6.98
N PHE A 134 22.42 23.88 6.23
CA PHE A 134 23.71 24.45 6.64
C PHE A 134 23.55 25.30 7.91
N ILE A 135 22.51 26.13 8.00
CA ILE A 135 22.25 26.95 9.19
C ILE A 135 21.96 26.08 10.42
N ILE A 136 21.09 25.07 10.30
CA ILE A 136 20.73 24.16 11.41
C ILE A 136 21.97 23.40 11.92
N THR A 137 22.80 22.91 11.00
CA THR A 137 24.03 22.18 11.37
C THR A 137 25.12 23.10 11.90
N TRP A 138 25.15 24.36 11.47
CA TRP A 138 26.06 25.38 11.98
C TRP A 138 25.70 25.84 13.40
N GLU A 139 24.41 26.07 13.68
CA GLU A 139 23.90 26.44 15.00
C GLU A 139 24.12 25.31 16.02
N GLY A 140 23.86 24.05 15.62
CA GLY A 140 24.19 22.87 16.43
C GLY A 140 25.70 22.72 16.71
N LYS A 141 26.58 23.42 15.97
CA LYS A 141 28.03 23.44 16.19
C LYS A 141 28.48 24.58 17.11
N LEU A 142 27.69 25.65 17.26
CA LEU A 142 27.98 26.79 18.13
C LEU A 142 27.71 26.49 19.61
N ASP A 143 26.79 25.57 19.92
CA ASP A 143 26.51 25.12 21.30
C ASP A 143 27.55 24.11 21.85
N GLY A 144 28.52 23.69 21.03
CA GLY A 144 29.41 22.54 21.28
C GLY A 144 30.70 22.77 22.09
N LYS A 145 30.69 23.56 23.18
CA LYS A 145 31.86 23.66 24.08
C LYS A 145 31.94 22.43 25.01
N LYS A 146 32.58 21.36 24.51
CA LYS A 146 32.99 20.10 25.19
C LYS A 146 31.86 19.12 25.58
N SER A 147 32.13 17.82 25.34
CA SER A 147 31.47 16.65 25.93
C SER A 147 30.15 16.20 25.32
N PHE A 148 30.18 15.23 24.38
CA PHE A 148 29.16 14.16 24.37
C PHE A 148 29.51 12.94 23.50
N MET A 149 30.31 13.07 22.44
CA MET A 149 30.30 12.07 21.34
C MET A 149 31.51 11.10 21.24
N SER A 150 32.38 11.05 22.26
CA SER A 150 33.63 10.26 22.21
C SER A 150 33.62 8.98 23.08
N ALA A 151 32.60 8.75 23.91
CA ALA A 151 32.57 7.62 24.85
C ALA A 151 31.75 6.43 24.31
N ASP A 152 30.54 6.68 23.80
CA ASP A 152 29.54 5.63 23.56
C ASP A 152 29.89 4.61 22.46
N TYR A 153 30.74 4.98 21.49
CA TYR A 153 31.13 4.09 20.39
C TYR A 153 32.26 3.11 20.74
N VAL A 154 33.11 3.45 21.72
CA VAL A 154 34.17 2.56 22.21
C VAL A 154 33.58 1.53 23.19
N THR A 155 32.51 1.89 23.90
CA THR A 155 31.80 0.99 24.83
C THR A 155 30.99 -0.09 24.09
N ILE A 156 30.34 0.22 22.97
CA ILE A 156 29.55 -0.78 22.21
C ILE A 156 30.43 -1.88 21.56
N LEU A 157 31.64 -1.52 21.09
CA LEU A 157 32.60 -2.49 20.54
C LEU A 157 33.24 -3.35 21.64
N SER A 158 33.54 -2.77 22.82
CA SER A 158 34.06 -3.53 23.96
C SER A 158 33.00 -4.40 24.64
N VAL A 159 31.72 -4.03 24.62
CA VAL A 159 30.59 -4.85 25.10
C VAL A 159 30.28 -6.00 24.15
N ARG A 160 30.36 -5.80 22.82
CA ARG A 160 30.20 -6.89 21.85
C ARG A 160 31.40 -7.87 21.85
N GLN A 161 32.61 -7.37 22.13
CA GLN A 161 33.78 -8.23 22.36
C GLN A 161 33.75 -8.93 23.72
N ARG A 162 33.19 -8.31 24.77
CA ARG A 162 33.01 -8.97 26.09
C ARG A 162 31.85 -9.96 26.12
N MET A 163 30.77 -9.76 25.37
CA MET A 163 29.68 -10.76 25.28
C MET A 163 30.05 -11.99 24.45
N ASN A 164 30.95 -11.87 23.47
CA ASN A 164 31.51 -13.05 22.78
C ASN A 164 32.63 -13.76 23.56
N ARG A 165 33.23 -13.11 24.56
CA ARG A 165 34.30 -13.69 25.42
C ARG A 165 33.75 -14.24 26.75
N SER A 166 32.66 -13.66 27.26
CA SER A 166 31.99 -14.11 28.49
C SER A 166 31.20 -15.41 28.34
N ASN A 167 31.04 -15.94 27.12
CA ASN A 167 30.43 -17.25 26.85
C ASN A 167 31.46 -18.40 26.78
N SER A 168 32.77 -18.12 26.92
CA SER A 168 33.82 -19.15 27.06
C SER A 168 34.39 -19.26 28.48
N ASP A 169 34.25 -18.22 29.30
CA ASP A 169 34.98 -18.11 30.57
C ASP A 169 34.13 -18.47 31.81
N THR A 170 32.86 -18.83 31.63
CA THR A 170 31.93 -19.25 32.71
C THR A 170 32.03 -20.74 33.06
N ALA A 171 33.03 -21.46 32.52
CA ALA A 171 33.18 -22.91 32.68
C ALA A 171 34.34 -23.36 33.59
N HIS A 172 35.10 -22.46 34.23
CA HIS A 172 36.41 -22.86 34.81
C HIS A 172 36.79 -22.44 36.23
N LEU A 173 35.94 -21.77 37.02
CA LEU A 173 36.30 -21.33 38.38
C LEU A 173 35.17 -21.58 39.40
N ILE A 174 34.82 -22.85 39.55
CA ILE A 174 34.31 -23.46 40.78
C ILE A 174 35.48 -24.34 41.23
N VAL A 175 36.03 -24.13 42.46
CA VAL A 175 36.88 -25.05 43.28
C VAL A 175 37.98 -24.31 44.08
N SER A 176 37.98 -24.51 45.42
CA SER A 176 39.02 -24.22 46.47
C SER A 176 39.08 -22.77 47.00
N GLU A 177 38.68 -22.37 48.23
CA GLU A 177 38.79 -22.90 49.61
C GLU A 177 40.19 -22.74 50.27
N ASP A 178 40.20 -21.94 51.35
CA ASP A 178 41.06 -21.85 52.55
C ASP A 178 42.59 -21.63 52.52
N GLN A 179 43.05 -20.57 53.23
CA GLN A 179 43.88 -20.65 54.48
C GLN A 179 44.56 -19.32 54.89
N GLN A 180 44.05 -18.73 55.98
CA GLN A 180 44.69 -18.20 57.22
C GLN A 180 46.13 -17.60 57.29
N SER A 181 46.20 -16.49 58.06
CA SER A 181 47.15 -16.13 59.17
C SER A 181 48.36 -15.17 59.02
N THR A 182 48.24 -14.01 59.71
CA THR A 182 49.19 -13.29 60.64
C THR A 182 50.54 -12.75 60.10
N SER A 183 51.12 -11.61 60.49
CA SER A 183 51.17 -10.88 61.78
C SER A 183 51.95 -9.53 61.65
N ALA A 184 51.50 -8.48 62.38
CA ALA A 184 52.27 -7.54 63.28
C ALA A 184 53.43 -6.64 62.71
N ILE A 185 53.78 -5.40 63.12
CA ILE A 185 53.73 -4.56 64.35
C ILE A 185 54.05 -3.06 63.98
N ASN A 186 53.39 -2.10 64.68
CA ASN A 186 53.75 -0.76 65.24
C ASN A 186 54.88 0.14 64.63
N ASP A 187 54.98 1.48 64.80
CA ASP A 187 54.46 2.46 65.76
C ASP A 187 54.72 3.94 65.30
N THR A 188 53.80 4.85 65.68
CA THR A 188 53.91 6.28 66.08
C THR A 188 54.76 7.41 65.41
N LYS A 189 54.02 8.51 65.10
CA LYS A 189 54.15 9.95 65.53
C LYS A 189 55.02 11.01 64.80
N GLU A 190 54.33 12.14 64.51
CA GLU A 190 54.68 13.57 64.69
C GLU A 190 55.93 14.15 63.97
N ASP A 191 56.03 15.38 63.47
CA ASP A 191 55.18 16.57 63.31
C ASP A 191 56.00 17.58 62.43
N ARG A 192 55.32 18.59 61.86
CA ARG A 192 55.79 19.96 61.54
C ARG A 192 56.81 20.33 60.42
N THR A 193 56.26 21.07 59.44
CA THR A 193 56.67 22.40 58.87
C THR A 193 58.13 22.66 58.40
N ASN A 194 58.31 23.02 57.12
CA ASN A 194 58.54 24.42 56.67
C ASN A 194 58.97 24.53 55.18
N ASN A 195 58.22 25.36 54.45
CA ASN A 195 58.62 26.40 53.49
C ASN A 195 59.71 26.20 52.40
N THR A 196 59.19 26.40 51.18
CA THR A 196 59.68 27.26 50.07
C THR A 196 60.81 26.81 49.14
N THR A 197 60.36 26.65 47.89
CA THR A 197 60.83 27.26 46.62
C THR A 197 61.86 26.53 45.76
N THR A 198 61.41 26.38 44.51
CA THR A 198 62.14 26.31 43.25
C THR A 198 62.57 24.90 42.81
N GLU A 199 61.78 24.27 41.94
CA GLU A 199 62.22 23.97 40.56
C GLU A 199 61.09 23.35 39.72
N ASN A 200 60.99 23.86 38.50
CA ASN A 200 59.94 23.60 37.53
C ASN A 200 60.11 22.25 36.81
N ASN A 201 58.96 21.66 36.46
CA ASN A 201 58.71 20.81 35.29
C ASN A 201 59.14 19.33 35.31
N SER A 202 58.31 18.45 35.89
CA SER A 202 58.09 17.07 35.41
C SER A 202 56.88 16.38 36.07
N MET A 203 55.65 16.86 35.89
CA MET A 203 54.47 16.21 36.50
C MET A 203 53.28 16.16 35.54
N ASN A 204 53.22 15.14 34.68
CA ASN A 204 51.97 14.83 33.97
C ASN A 204 51.69 13.34 33.72
N SER A 205 52.34 12.41 34.43
CA SER A 205 52.13 10.97 34.20
C SER A 205 51.51 10.18 35.36
N ASN A 206 51.16 10.79 36.50
CA ASN A 206 50.89 10.01 37.73
C ASN A 206 49.52 10.20 38.42
N TYR A 207 48.50 10.74 37.75
CA TYR A 207 47.18 11.00 38.38
C TYR A 207 46.10 9.95 38.07
N THR A 208 46.39 8.96 37.22
CA THR A 208 45.39 8.00 36.74
C THR A 208 45.17 6.79 37.63
N GLU A 209 46.10 6.46 38.54
CA GLU A 209 46.00 5.23 39.35
C GLU A 209 45.25 5.40 40.69
N LEU A 210 44.96 6.62 41.13
CA LEU A 210 44.28 6.87 42.43
C LEU A 210 42.74 6.98 42.33
N MET A 211 42.18 6.97 41.12
CA MET A 211 40.73 7.09 40.87
C MET A 211 40.14 5.72 40.52
N ASN A 212 39.88 4.92 41.57
CA ASN A 212 39.44 3.52 41.55
C ASN A 212 38.04 3.30 40.91
N GLY A 213 37.86 3.70 39.65
CA GLY A 213 36.65 3.43 38.88
C GLY A 213 35.42 4.30 39.18
N SER A 214 35.53 5.37 39.98
CA SER A 214 34.40 6.27 40.31
C SER A 214 34.66 7.73 39.90
N VAL A 215 33.63 8.43 39.42
CA VAL A 215 33.63 9.87 39.13
C VAL A 215 32.86 10.66 40.20
N PRO A 216 33.28 11.89 40.54
CA PRO A 216 32.53 12.74 41.46
C PRO A 216 31.20 13.20 40.84
N CYS A 217 30.11 13.10 41.61
CA CYS A 217 28.78 13.53 41.18
C CYS A 217 28.68 15.06 41.06
N PRO A 218 28.30 15.62 39.89
CA PRO A 218 28.14 17.06 39.71
C PRO A 218 27.06 17.69 40.60
N SER A 219 26.02 16.91 40.97
CA SER A 219 24.91 17.38 41.80
C SER A 219 25.19 17.35 43.30
N CYS A 220 26.21 16.60 43.74
CA CYS A 220 26.52 16.42 45.17
C CYS A 220 27.62 17.36 45.68
N ASN A 221 27.92 18.46 44.97
CA ASN A 221 28.98 19.41 45.34
C ASN A 221 30.32 18.73 45.71
N GLY A 222 30.65 17.62 45.03
CA GLY A 222 31.88 16.84 45.27
C GLY A 222 31.84 15.81 46.40
N SER A 223 30.72 15.65 47.13
CA SER A 223 30.61 14.67 48.23
C SER A 223 30.13 13.27 47.81
N GLY A 224 29.44 13.16 46.66
CA GLY A 224 28.96 11.90 46.11
C GLY A 224 29.89 11.31 45.05
N ARG A 225 29.98 9.98 44.98
CA ARG A 225 30.74 9.23 43.96
C ARG A 225 29.79 8.37 43.13
N ILE A 226 29.94 8.42 41.81
CA ILE A 226 29.21 7.61 40.84
C ILE A 226 30.21 6.60 40.28
N PRO A 227 29.96 5.28 40.36
CA PRO A 227 30.81 4.31 39.68
C PRO A 227 30.71 4.50 38.17
N LYS A 228 31.85 4.48 37.45
CA LYS A 228 31.96 4.76 36.00
C LYS A 228 31.06 3.87 35.14
N GLU A 229 30.68 2.71 35.65
CA GLU A 229 29.75 1.79 35.00
C GLU A 229 28.30 2.33 34.92
N MET A 230 27.93 3.28 35.77
CA MET A 230 26.58 3.86 35.82
C MET A 230 26.47 5.23 35.12
N GLU A 231 27.59 5.89 34.82
CA GLU A 231 27.65 7.23 34.21
C GLU A 231 26.98 7.26 32.82
N GLU A 232 27.11 6.18 32.04
CA GLU A 232 26.53 6.08 30.68
C GLU A 232 25.02 5.77 30.67
N THR A 233 24.41 5.44 31.82
CA THR A 233 22.97 5.14 31.92
C THR A 233 22.11 6.32 32.36
N LEU A 234 22.75 7.47 32.64
CA LEU A 234 22.16 8.69 33.14
C LEU A 234 22.01 9.71 32.01
N VAL A 235 20.91 9.66 31.26
CA VAL A 235 20.52 10.73 30.35
C VAL A 235 19.55 11.63 31.11
N ALA A 236 20.06 12.74 31.65
CA ALA A 236 19.32 13.73 32.43
C ALA A 236 18.56 13.15 33.66
N LEU A 237 19.26 12.78 34.74
CA LEU A 237 18.69 12.33 36.03
C LEU A 237 17.63 11.20 35.96
N ILE A 238 17.37 10.61 34.79
CA ILE A 238 16.36 9.57 34.56
C ILE A 238 17.08 8.34 34.01
N PRO A 239 17.02 7.18 34.69
CA PRO A 239 17.66 5.96 34.21
C PRO A 239 17.03 5.52 32.89
N VAL A 240 17.83 5.10 31.91
CA VAL A 240 17.34 4.54 30.62
C VAL A 240 16.40 3.34 30.81
N ASN A 241 16.50 2.67 31.96
CA ASN A 241 15.61 1.58 32.38
C ASN A 241 14.33 2.06 33.12
N ASP A 242 13.98 3.35 33.08
CA ASP A 242 12.76 3.87 33.69
C ASP A 242 11.54 3.12 33.13
N ALA A 243 10.78 2.48 34.02
CA ALA A 243 9.56 1.75 33.70
C ALA A 243 8.53 2.64 32.99
N ARG A 244 8.60 3.97 33.14
CA ARG A 244 7.78 4.93 32.39
C ARG A 244 8.10 4.98 30.89
N LEU A 245 9.34 4.74 30.47
CA LEU A 245 9.76 4.76 29.06
C LEU A 245 9.55 3.44 28.31
N LYS A 246 9.01 2.42 28.99
CA LYS A 246 8.78 1.09 28.43
C LYS A 246 7.29 0.87 28.18
N PRO A 247 6.65 1.49 27.16
CA PRO A 247 5.24 1.29 26.99
C PRO A 247 5.02 -0.01 26.20
N LYS A 248 5.06 -1.16 26.89
CA LYS A 248 4.49 -2.40 26.35
C LYS A 248 3.06 -2.19 25.84
N ARG A 249 2.33 -1.22 26.44
CA ARG A 249 0.98 -0.81 26.02
C ARG A 249 0.96 0.03 24.74
N THR A 250 1.92 0.94 24.48
CA THR A 250 1.88 1.81 23.29
C THR A 250 2.13 1.04 21.99
N CYS A 251 2.99 0.02 22.00
CA CYS A 251 3.14 -0.85 20.82
C CYS A 251 1.82 -1.58 20.47
N ILE A 252 1.09 -2.05 21.49
CA ILE A 252 -0.24 -2.65 21.32
C ILE A 252 -1.22 -1.62 20.75
N TRP A 253 -1.32 -0.41 21.32
CA TRP A 253 -2.21 0.64 20.81
C TRP A 253 -1.90 1.05 19.36
N VAL A 254 -0.62 1.20 19.00
CA VAL A 254 -0.20 1.49 17.62
C VAL A 254 -0.56 0.34 16.68
N SER A 255 -0.32 -0.92 17.09
CA SER A 255 -0.69 -2.10 16.29
C SER A 255 -2.19 -2.21 16.06
N ILE A 256 -3.00 -1.90 17.08
CA ILE A 256 -4.47 -1.86 17.00
C ILE A 256 -4.90 -0.74 16.04
N GLY A 257 -4.29 0.45 16.13
CA GLY A 257 -4.57 1.56 15.22
C GLY A 257 -4.29 1.20 13.75
N ILE A 258 -3.14 0.59 13.47
CA ILE A 258 -2.79 0.11 12.11
C ILE A 258 -3.78 -0.96 11.64
N ALA A 259 -4.12 -1.92 12.49
CA ALA A 259 -5.08 -2.98 12.16
C ALA A 259 -6.48 -2.41 11.83
N ILE A 260 -6.97 -1.44 12.61
CA ILE A 260 -8.23 -0.74 12.34
C ILE A 260 -8.17 -0.02 11.00
N CYS A 261 -7.09 0.72 10.72
CA CYS A 261 -6.94 1.41 9.43
C CYS A 261 -6.91 0.44 8.24
N VAL A 262 -6.19 -0.67 8.35
CA VAL A 262 -6.15 -1.71 7.31
C VAL A 262 -7.53 -2.35 7.12
N LEU A 263 -8.25 -2.65 8.20
CA LEU A 263 -9.60 -3.19 8.13
C LEU A 263 -10.55 -2.20 7.44
N LEU A 264 -10.56 -0.93 7.84
CA LEU A 264 -11.38 0.10 7.21
C LEU A 264 -11.04 0.28 5.73
N ALA A 265 -9.75 0.33 5.37
CA ALA A 265 -9.31 0.42 3.98
C ALA A 265 -9.69 -0.81 3.15
N SER A 266 -9.56 -2.02 3.71
CA SER A 266 -9.97 -3.25 3.03
C SER A 266 -11.49 -3.30 2.83
N ALA A 267 -12.26 -2.85 3.81
CA ALA A 267 -13.72 -2.79 3.74
C ALA A 267 -14.19 -1.77 2.69
N THR A 268 -13.59 -0.58 2.65
CA THR A 268 -13.94 0.43 1.64
C THR A 268 -13.60 -0.05 0.23
N ILE A 269 -12.43 -0.65 0.02
CA ILE A 269 -12.04 -1.23 -1.27
C ILE A 269 -13.02 -2.36 -1.66
N PHE A 270 -13.33 -3.27 -0.74
CA PHE A 270 -14.26 -4.37 -1.02
C PHE A 270 -15.68 -3.91 -1.39
N MET A 271 -16.16 -2.82 -0.78
CA MET A 271 -17.46 -2.23 -1.10
C MET A 271 -17.46 -1.44 -2.42
N LEU A 272 -16.34 -0.78 -2.77
CA LEU A 272 -16.22 0.07 -3.96
C LEU A 272 -15.78 -0.68 -5.23
N VAL A 273 -15.12 -1.83 -5.10
CA VAL A 273 -14.73 -2.65 -6.27
C VAL A 273 -16.00 -3.13 -6.99
N PRO A 274 -16.17 -2.81 -8.29
CA PRO A 274 -17.37 -3.15 -9.02
C PRO A 274 -17.52 -4.67 -9.17
N ARG A 275 -18.72 -5.13 -8.87
CA ARG A 275 -19.23 -6.49 -9.05
C ARG A 275 -20.08 -6.55 -10.32
N SER A 276 -20.30 -7.78 -10.80
CA SER A 276 -21.03 -8.04 -12.04
C SER A 276 -22.49 -7.62 -11.93
N ILE A 277 -22.98 -7.00 -13.01
CA ILE A 277 -24.39 -6.73 -13.25
C ILE A 277 -24.82 -7.70 -14.32
N THR A 278 -25.83 -8.52 -14.05
CA THR A 278 -26.25 -9.57 -14.97
C THR A 278 -27.66 -9.31 -15.49
N LEU A 279 -27.81 -9.45 -16.80
CA LEU A 279 -29.08 -9.37 -17.51
C LEU A 279 -29.60 -10.80 -17.71
N THR A 280 -30.88 -11.01 -17.40
CA THR A 280 -31.54 -12.31 -17.58
C THR A 280 -32.85 -12.13 -18.33
N SER A 281 -33.16 -13.07 -19.23
CA SER A 281 -34.44 -13.13 -19.94
C SER A 281 -35.29 -14.25 -19.35
N LEU A 282 -36.62 -14.07 -19.35
CA LEU A 282 -37.58 -15.08 -18.93
C LEU A 282 -37.65 -16.28 -19.89
N ARG A 283 -37.10 -16.17 -21.12
CA ARG A 283 -37.08 -17.21 -22.17
C ARG A 283 -38.46 -17.77 -22.58
N HIS A 284 -39.55 -17.29 -22.00
CA HIS A 284 -40.90 -17.71 -22.37
C HIS A 284 -41.27 -17.21 -23.77
N PRO A 285 -42.10 -17.96 -24.51
CA PRO A 285 -42.55 -17.55 -25.83
C PRO A 285 -43.41 -16.28 -25.73
N ILE A 286 -43.29 -15.39 -26.72
CA ILE A 286 -44.16 -14.22 -26.83
C ILE A 286 -45.43 -14.65 -27.55
N GLU A 287 -46.54 -14.73 -26.83
CA GLU A 287 -47.80 -15.27 -27.36
C GLU A 287 -48.70 -14.19 -27.97
N ASN A 288 -48.51 -12.94 -27.58
CA ASN A 288 -49.32 -11.80 -28.03
C ASN A 288 -48.45 -10.76 -28.73
N VAL A 289 -48.80 -10.46 -29.98
CA VAL A 289 -48.15 -9.46 -30.84
C VAL A 289 -49.19 -8.59 -31.52
N ASN A 290 -48.90 -7.31 -31.68
CA ASN A 290 -49.80 -6.38 -32.35
C ASN A 290 -49.38 -6.23 -33.82
N VAL A 291 -50.08 -6.93 -34.71
CA VAL A 291 -49.84 -6.87 -36.15
C VAL A 291 -50.47 -5.61 -36.73
N TYR A 292 -49.66 -4.75 -37.37
CA TYR A 292 -50.13 -3.49 -37.96
C TYR A 292 -49.99 -3.42 -39.48
N LEU A 293 -49.15 -4.25 -40.09
CA LEU A 293 -49.05 -4.38 -41.54
C LEU A 293 -49.16 -5.84 -41.96
N LYS A 294 -50.00 -6.10 -42.96
CA LYS A 294 -50.24 -7.42 -43.54
C LYS A 294 -50.32 -7.29 -45.06
N GLU A 295 -49.23 -7.63 -45.74
CA GLU A 295 -49.13 -7.71 -47.20
C GLU A 295 -48.71 -9.12 -47.62
N LYS A 296 -48.87 -9.48 -48.90
CA LYS A 296 -48.64 -10.85 -49.39
C LYS A 296 -47.27 -11.44 -49.00
N GLU A 297 -46.23 -10.61 -48.96
CA GLU A 297 -44.86 -11.03 -48.65
C GLU A 297 -44.23 -10.25 -47.48
N GLN A 298 -45.04 -9.51 -46.72
CA GLN A 298 -44.56 -8.73 -45.58
C GLN A 298 -45.58 -8.75 -44.43
N ILE A 299 -45.11 -9.02 -43.22
CA ILE A 299 -45.91 -8.90 -41.99
C ILE A 299 -45.10 -8.13 -40.95
N ASP A 300 -45.68 -7.03 -40.46
CA ASP A 300 -45.05 -6.21 -39.43
C ASP A 300 -45.89 -6.19 -38.17
N PHE A 301 -45.22 -6.37 -37.04
CA PHE A 301 -45.84 -6.41 -35.73
C PHE A 301 -44.93 -5.83 -34.66
N HIS A 302 -45.54 -5.39 -33.57
CA HIS A 302 -44.83 -4.93 -32.39
C HIS A 302 -45.27 -5.68 -31.13
N PHE A 303 -44.37 -5.83 -30.18
CA PHE A 303 -44.64 -6.53 -28.93
C PHE A 303 -43.74 -6.03 -27.80
N LEU A 304 -44.24 -6.18 -26.58
CA LEU A 304 -43.49 -5.89 -25.37
C LEU A 304 -42.66 -7.11 -24.97
N ASN A 305 -41.36 -6.91 -24.75
CA ASN A 305 -40.48 -7.90 -24.14
C ASN A 305 -39.92 -7.35 -22.82
N SER A 306 -39.43 -8.23 -21.94
CA SER A 306 -38.86 -7.84 -20.66
C SER A 306 -37.53 -8.53 -20.37
N ILE A 307 -36.66 -7.83 -19.64
CA ILE A 307 -35.42 -8.35 -19.07
C ILE A 307 -35.41 -8.08 -17.57
N ASN A 308 -34.82 -9.00 -16.80
CA ASN A 308 -34.58 -8.82 -15.38
C ASN A 308 -33.10 -8.49 -15.14
N ILE A 309 -32.85 -7.44 -14.35
CA ILE A 309 -31.52 -6.90 -14.09
C ILE A 309 -31.15 -7.15 -12.64
N THR A 310 -30.06 -7.87 -12.41
CA THR A 310 -29.59 -8.14 -11.05
C THR A 310 -28.33 -7.34 -10.76
N ASN A 311 -28.36 -6.58 -9.67
CA ASN A 311 -27.23 -5.78 -9.21
C ASN A 311 -26.57 -6.43 -7.99
N GLU A 312 -25.38 -7.00 -8.17
CA GLU A 312 -24.61 -7.59 -7.06
C GLU A 312 -23.66 -6.57 -6.38
N ASN A 313 -23.68 -5.30 -6.79
CA ASN A 313 -22.88 -4.24 -6.19
C ASN A 313 -23.45 -3.78 -4.84
N TYR A 314 -22.59 -3.26 -3.97
CA TYR A 314 -22.98 -2.61 -2.70
C TYR A 314 -23.42 -1.15 -2.88
N PHE A 315 -23.45 -0.65 -4.11
CA PHE A 315 -23.93 0.67 -4.48
C PHE A 315 -25.04 0.56 -5.53
N ALA A 316 -25.87 1.60 -5.61
CA ALA A 316 -26.95 1.69 -6.57
C ALA A 316 -26.39 1.95 -7.97
N VAL A 317 -27.01 1.34 -8.98
CA VAL A 317 -26.63 1.51 -10.39
C VAL A 317 -27.80 2.10 -11.16
N LYS A 318 -27.54 3.08 -12.01
CA LYS A 318 -28.57 3.71 -12.85
C LYS A 318 -28.53 3.07 -14.23
N VAL A 319 -29.64 2.51 -14.64
CA VAL A 319 -29.81 1.81 -15.90
C VAL A 319 -30.60 2.70 -16.85
N SER A 320 -30.18 2.79 -18.11
CA SER A 320 -30.84 3.60 -19.14
C SER A 320 -30.59 3.04 -20.55
N ASN A 321 -31.36 3.52 -21.52
CA ASN A 321 -31.17 3.24 -22.95
C ASN A 321 -31.05 1.74 -23.28
N ILE A 322 -32.16 1.02 -23.09
CA ILE A 322 -32.26 -0.37 -23.55
C ILE A 322 -32.44 -0.34 -25.07
N THR A 323 -31.57 -1.04 -25.77
CA THR A 323 -31.68 -1.28 -27.21
C THR A 323 -31.64 -2.78 -27.48
N SER A 324 -32.37 -3.23 -28.50
CA SER A 324 -32.39 -4.64 -28.91
C SER A 324 -32.33 -4.73 -30.42
N ASN A 325 -31.43 -5.54 -30.97
CA ASN A 325 -31.46 -5.94 -32.37
C ASN A 325 -32.04 -7.35 -32.47
N ILE A 326 -32.98 -7.54 -33.39
CA ILE A 326 -33.72 -8.79 -33.52
C ILE A 326 -33.29 -9.46 -34.81
N ILE A 327 -32.73 -10.66 -34.69
CA ILE A 327 -32.21 -11.44 -35.81
C ILE A 327 -33.15 -12.61 -36.06
N ASN A 328 -33.48 -12.83 -37.33
CA ASN A 328 -34.31 -13.95 -37.74
C ASN A 328 -33.52 -15.27 -37.66
N LYS A 329 -33.99 -16.23 -36.87
CA LYS A 329 -33.40 -17.58 -36.77
C LYS A 329 -34.33 -18.67 -37.32
N PHE A 330 -35.31 -18.31 -38.14
CA PHE A 330 -36.06 -19.28 -38.96
C PHE A 330 -35.13 -20.08 -39.88
N GLN A 331 -34.10 -19.41 -40.42
CA GLN A 331 -32.96 -20.03 -41.07
C GLN A 331 -31.73 -19.87 -40.16
N PRO A 332 -31.14 -20.95 -39.61
CA PRO A 332 -30.08 -20.87 -38.59
C PRO A 332 -28.85 -20.03 -39.01
N TRP A 333 -28.54 -20.00 -40.30
CA TRP A 333 -27.41 -19.26 -40.88
C TRP A 333 -27.68 -17.78 -41.14
N SER A 334 -28.94 -17.33 -41.09
CA SER A 334 -29.27 -15.94 -41.33
C SER A 334 -28.85 -15.06 -40.14
N ASN A 335 -28.25 -13.92 -40.46
CA ASN A 335 -27.92 -12.85 -39.52
C ASN A 335 -28.65 -11.54 -39.88
N ASP A 336 -29.76 -11.66 -40.62
CA ASP A 336 -30.55 -10.51 -41.03
C ASP A 336 -31.30 -9.88 -39.85
N ILE A 337 -31.17 -8.56 -39.71
CA ILE A 337 -31.81 -7.80 -38.63
C ILE A 337 -33.22 -7.45 -39.08
N ILE A 338 -34.18 -8.21 -38.58
CA ILE A 338 -35.61 -8.07 -38.90
C ILE A 338 -36.33 -7.06 -38.01
N GLY A 339 -35.69 -6.57 -36.96
CA GLY A 339 -36.36 -5.68 -36.02
C GLY A 339 -35.45 -4.99 -35.03
N LYS A 340 -36.00 -3.97 -34.37
CA LYS A 340 -35.33 -3.19 -33.33
C LYS A 340 -36.25 -2.98 -32.15
N GLY A 341 -35.67 -2.97 -30.95
CA GLY A 341 -36.34 -2.59 -29.72
C GLY A 341 -35.66 -1.40 -29.07
N LEU A 342 -36.45 -0.53 -28.45
CA LEU A 342 -35.94 0.63 -27.73
C LEU A 342 -36.77 0.90 -26.48
N ASN A 343 -36.08 1.25 -25.39
CA ASN A 343 -36.68 1.98 -24.28
C ASN A 343 -35.66 2.94 -23.65
N SER A 344 -35.99 4.23 -23.63
CA SER A 344 -35.16 5.30 -23.06
C SER A 344 -35.43 5.57 -21.58
N THR A 345 -36.35 4.85 -20.92
CA THR A 345 -36.62 5.04 -19.50
C THR A 345 -35.37 4.74 -18.67
N SER A 346 -35.07 5.62 -17.71
CA SER A 346 -34.03 5.39 -16.73
C SER A 346 -34.61 4.85 -15.44
N ARG A 347 -33.95 3.85 -14.85
CA ARG A 347 -34.31 3.24 -13.56
C ARG A 347 -33.08 3.01 -12.73
N THR A 348 -33.18 3.32 -11.44
CA THR A 348 -32.12 3.06 -10.47
C THR A 348 -32.37 1.71 -9.79
N ILE A 349 -31.40 0.80 -9.91
CA ILE A 349 -31.44 -0.52 -9.27
C ILE A 349 -30.68 -0.43 -7.95
N MET A 350 -31.35 -0.82 -6.87
CA MET A 350 -30.80 -0.75 -5.51
C MET A 350 -29.57 -1.69 -5.34
N PRO A 351 -28.70 -1.41 -4.35
CA PRO A 351 -27.60 -2.31 -3.99
C PRO A 351 -28.11 -3.73 -3.70
N LEU A 352 -27.36 -4.75 -4.12
CA LEU A 352 -27.64 -6.17 -3.86
C LEU A 352 -29.06 -6.63 -4.24
N SER A 353 -29.71 -5.94 -5.19
CA SER A 353 -31.07 -6.26 -5.62
C SER A 353 -31.07 -7.34 -6.71
N ARG A 354 -31.70 -8.48 -6.40
CA ARG A 354 -31.82 -9.66 -7.31
C ARG A 354 -33.20 -9.84 -7.94
N VAL A 355 -34.24 -9.24 -7.37
CA VAL A 355 -35.65 -9.51 -7.72
C VAL A 355 -36.39 -8.20 -7.92
N GLY A 356 -37.37 -8.18 -8.82
CA GLY A 356 -38.27 -7.03 -9.05
C GLY A 356 -37.71 -5.93 -9.96
N ASN A 357 -36.57 -6.17 -10.59
CA ASN A 357 -35.89 -5.19 -11.46
C ASN A 357 -36.17 -5.48 -12.94
N THR A 358 -37.43 -5.73 -13.27
CA THR A 358 -37.84 -6.03 -14.65
C THR A 358 -38.03 -4.75 -15.44
N LEU A 359 -37.36 -4.64 -16.58
CA LEU A 359 -37.56 -3.54 -17.53
C LEU A 359 -38.22 -4.07 -18.80
N TRP A 360 -39.29 -3.39 -19.20
CA TRP A 360 -40.06 -3.68 -20.39
C TRP A 360 -39.60 -2.79 -21.53
N PHE A 361 -39.52 -3.31 -22.75
CA PHE A 361 -39.16 -2.54 -23.93
C PHE A 361 -40.01 -2.98 -25.12
N ASN A 362 -40.34 -2.01 -25.97
CA ASN A 362 -41.16 -2.27 -27.15
C ASN A 362 -40.27 -2.64 -28.33
N ASN A 363 -40.63 -3.71 -29.03
CA ASN A 363 -39.93 -4.24 -30.18
C ASN A 363 -40.80 -4.08 -31.42
N SER A 364 -40.22 -3.61 -32.52
CA SER A 364 -40.84 -3.62 -33.84
C SER A 364 -40.09 -4.60 -34.74
N VAL A 365 -40.84 -5.48 -35.41
CA VAL A 365 -40.32 -6.52 -36.30
C VAL A 365 -41.03 -6.44 -37.64
N SER A 366 -40.27 -6.56 -38.72
CA SER A 366 -40.74 -6.69 -40.10
C SER A 366 -40.23 -8.00 -40.68
N LEU A 367 -41.13 -8.96 -40.90
CA LEU A 367 -40.80 -10.22 -41.57
C LEU A 367 -41.14 -10.11 -43.05
N LYS A 368 -40.22 -10.57 -43.91
CA LYS A 368 -40.37 -10.52 -45.37
C LYS A 368 -40.15 -11.89 -46.02
N GLY A 369 -40.68 -12.07 -47.23
CA GLY A 369 -40.47 -13.26 -48.06
C GLY A 369 -41.08 -14.53 -47.47
N TYR A 370 -40.34 -15.65 -47.53
CA TYR A 370 -40.82 -16.97 -47.09
C TYR A 370 -41.32 -17.01 -45.64
N VAL A 371 -40.71 -16.24 -44.74
CA VAL A 371 -41.13 -16.23 -43.33
C VAL A 371 -42.47 -15.52 -43.16
N ALA A 372 -42.70 -14.45 -43.91
CA ALA A 372 -43.99 -13.77 -43.95
C ALA A 372 -45.08 -14.67 -44.56
N GLN A 373 -44.77 -15.43 -45.61
CA GLN A 373 -45.68 -16.39 -46.22
C GLN A 373 -46.01 -17.57 -45.28
N TYR A 374 -45.02 -18.07 -44.52
CA TYR A 374 -45.23 -19.10 -43.50
C TYR A 374 -46.21 -18.63 -42.43
N CYS A 375 -45.98 -17.44 -41.88
CA CYS A 375 -46.82 -16.83 -40.85
C CYS A 375 -48.23 -16.48 -41.35
N GLN A 376 -48.40 -16.23 -42.65
CA GLN A 376 -49.68 -15.95 -43.28
C GLN A 376 -50.31 -17.17 -43.99
N SER A 377 -49.75 -18.37 -43.80
CA SER A 377 -50.27 -19.59 -44.43
C SER A 377 -51.65 -19.95 -43.88
N ASN A 378 -52.43 -20.72 -44.64
CA ASN A 378 -53.74 -21.21 -44.17
C ASN A 378 -53.64 -22.03 -42.87
N ILE A 379 -52.47 -22.59 -42.58
CA ILE A 379 -52.19 -23.34 -41.33
C ILE A 379 -52.27 -22.42 -40.10
N ALA A 380 -51.99 -21.12 -40.24
CA ALA A 380 -52.12 -20.13 -39.16
C ALA A 380 -53.55 -19.98 -38.61
N GLN A 381 -54.56 -20.48 -39.34
CA GLN A 381 -55.95 -20.51 -38.87
C GLN A 381 -56.24 -21.73 -37.98
N LEU A 382 -55.45 -22.79 -38.11
CA LEU A 382 -55.66 -24.08 -37.44
C LEU A 382 -54.75 -24.28 -36.23
N THR A 383 -53.55 -23.71 -36.24
CA THR A 383 -52.55 -23.91 -35.18
C THR A 383 -51.73 -22.64 -34.95
N PRO A 384 -51.28 -22.37 -33.71
CA PRO A 384 -50.42 -21.23 -33.42
C PRO A 384 -49.05 -21.41 -34.10
N LEU A 385 -48.64 -20.42 -34.88
CA LEU A 385 -47.35 -20.40 -35.55
C LEU A 385 -46.37 -19.47 -34.82
N TYR A 386 -45.17 -19.98 -34.59
CA TYR A 386 -44.07 -19.26 -33.96
C TYR A 386 -42.87 -19.16 -34.89
N VAL A 387 -42.13 -18.07 -34.78
CA VAL A 387 -40.81 -17.88 -35.41
C VAL A 387 -39.77 -17.71 -34.31
N THR A 388 -38.68 -18.46 -34.42
CA THR A 388 -37.53 -18.33 -33.51
C THR A 388 -36.72 -17.10 -33.89
N MET A 389 -36.55 -16.20 -32.94
CA MET A 389 -35.77 -14.97 -33.09
C MET A 389 -34.66 -14.91 -32.04
N GLN A 390 -33.53 -14.34 -32.41
CA GLN A 390 -32.45 -14.00 -31.48
C GLN A 390 -32.53 -12.51 -31.14
N PHE A 391 -32.52 -12.20 -29.85
CA PHE A 391 -32.54 -10.85 -29.30
C PHE A 391 -31.16 -10.52 -28.77
N ASP A 392 -30.48 -9.57 -29.42
CA ASP A 392 -29.22 -9.01 -28.96
C ASP A 392 -29.51 -7.69 -28.25
N ILE A 393 -29.66 -7.78 -26.94
CA ILE A 393 -30.07 -6.69 -26.06
C ILE A 393 -28.83 -6.02 -25.48
N SER A 394 -28.77 -4.69 -25.50
CA SER A 394 -27.72 -3.91 -24.86
C SER A 394 -28.31 -2.79 -24.02
N VAL A 395 -27.72 -2.57 -22.85
CA VAL A 395 -28.21 -1.64 -21.83
C VAL A 395 -27.05 -0.83 -21.29
N ILE A 396 -27.25 0.48 -21.13
CA ILE A 396 -26.25 1.38 -20.56
C ILE A 396 -26.45 1.46 -19.05
N VAL A 397 -25.38 1.16 -18.32
CA VAL A 397 -25.33 1.24 -16.87
C VAL A 397 -24.36 2.35 -16.46
N GLU A 398 -24.82 3.19 -15.54
CA GLU A 398 -24.06 4.29 -14.95
C GLU A 398 -23.85 4.01 -13.46
N TYR A 399 -22.59 4.04 -13.01
CA TYR A 399 -22.21 3.95 -11.59
C TYR A 399 -20.88 4.66 -11.34
N LEU A 400 -20.73 5.36 -10.21
CA LEU A 400 -19.47 6.03 -9.81
C LEU A 400 -18.85 6.90 -10.93
N GLN A 401 -19.66 7.61 -11.72
CA GLN A 401 -19.24 8.41 -12.90
C GLN A 401 -18.62 7.58 -14.06
N HIS A 402 -18.77 6.26 -14.01
CA HIS A 402 -18.41 5.34 -15.08
C HIS A 402 -19.67 4.88 -15.82
N LEU A 403 -19.56 4.78 -17.15
CA LEU A 403 -20.61 4.27 -18.03
C LEU A 403 -20.10 2.97 -18.67
N GLU A 404 -20.87 1.91 -18.52
CA GLU A 404 -20.60 0.59 -19.07
C GLU A 404 -21.80 0.08 -19.85
N THR A 405 -21.55 -0.60 -20.98
CA THR A 405 -22.60 -1.25 -21.76
C THR A 405 -22.62 -2.74 -21.44
N VAL A 406 -23.74 -3.23 -20.92
CA VAL A 406 -23.95 -4.66 -20.62
C VAL A 406 -24.87 -5.24 -21.68
N SER A 407 -24.52 -6.42 -22.22
CA SER A 407 -25.29 -7.08 -23.28
C SER A 407 -25.75 -8.49 -22.90
N LEU A 408 -26.86 -8.91 -23.51
CA LEU A 408 -27.45 -10.24 -23.41
C LEU A 408 -27.90 -10.69 -24.80
N SER A 409 -27.49 -11.88 -25.21
CA SER A 409 -28.04 -12.55 -26.40
C SER A 409 -28.89 -13.72 -25.95
N THR A 410 -30.15 -13.76 -26.39
CA THR A 410 -31.10 -14.83 -26.06
C THR A 410 -31.98 -15.19 -27.25
N THR A 411 -32.33 -16.45 -27.39
CA THR A 411 -33.29 -16.92 -28.39
C THR A 411 -34.66 -17.11 -27.74
N GLN A 412 -35.72 -16.63 -28.39
CA GLN A 412 -37.10 -16.82 -27.95
C GLN A 412 -38.01 -17.04 -29.16
N SER A 413 -39.07 -17.82 -28.96
CA SER A 413 -40.12 -18.03 -29.95
C SER A 413 -41.16 -16.91 -29.87
N VAL A 414 -41.52 -16.32 -31.00
CA VAL A 414 -42.48 -15.21 -31.08
C VAL A 414 -43.65 -15.61 -31.98
N CYS A 415 -44.85 -15.42 -31.48
CA CYS A 415 -46.10 -15.62 -32.21
C CYS A 415 -46.11 -14.76 -33.47
N CYS A 416 -46.42 -15.36 -34.62
CA CYS A 416 -46.43 -14.63 -35.90
C CYS A 416 -47.73 -14.77 -36.68
N VAL A 417 -48.77 -15.38 -36.09
CA VAL A 417 -50.07 -15.51 -36.75
C VAL A 417 -50.69 -14.14 -37.06
N PRO A 418 -51.49 -13.99 -38.12
CA PRO A 418 -52.05 -12.71 -38.49
C PRO A 418 -53.04 -12.17 -37.45
N SER A 419 -53.64 -13.02 -36.61
CA SER A 419 -54.50 -12.58 -35.49
C SER A 419 -53.72 -11.88 -34.39
N GLY A 420 -52.40 -12.09 -34.31
CA GLY A 420 -51.54 -11.53 -33.26
C GLY A 420 -51.68 -12.19 -31.89
N ASN A 421 -52.44 -13.28 -31.79
CA ASN A 421 -52.68 -13.96 -30.52
C ASN A 421 -52.60 -15.47 -30.70
N CYS A 422 -51.57 -16.09 -30.12
CA CYS A 422 -51.34 -17.53 -30.11
C CYS A 422 -51.89 -18.24 -28.86
N THR A 423 -52.45 -17.51 -27.88
CA THR A 423 -53.01 -18.10 -26.65
C THR A 423 -54.34 -18.83 -26.87
N LEU A 424 -55.06 -18.49 -27.95
CA LEU A 424 -56.44 -18.91 -28.18
C LEU A 424 -56.60 -20.03 -29.23
N GLN A 425 -55.52 -20.70 -29.63
CA GLN A 425 -55.54 -21.72 -30.70
C GLN A 425 -55.06 -23.12 -30.23
N GLY A 426 -55.20 -23.42 -28.93
CA GLY A 426 -54.98 -24.74 -28.35
C GLY A 426 -56.27 -25.46 -28.03
#